data_AF-A0A4Q7IPE5-F1
#
_entry.id   AF-A0A4Q7IPE5-F1
#
_cell.length_a   1.000
_cell.length_b   1.000
_cell.length_c   1.000
_cell.angle_alpha   90.00
_cell.angle_beta   90.00
_cell.angle_gamma   90.00
#
_symmetry.space_group_name_H-M   'P 1'
#
loop_
_entity.id
_entity.type
_entity.pdbx_description
1 polymer ?
#
loop_
_entity_poly.entity_id
_entity_poly.type
_entity_poly.pdbx_seq_one_letter_code
_entity_poly.pdbx_strand_id
1 'polypeptide(L)'
;MTNKMNVNFTEKAAEIPFSELELKKRPDGGFRKHPSDFFKRNSLVRVAHLTNQEVAARLGITSTHLSNFLNEKVSVDPFFAVRLSKATGIDMGTWLELQRQYDVYIYENMECDVQPLYPFSR
;
A
#
# COMPACT_ATOMS: atom_id res chain seq x y z
N MET A 1 -7.67 24.41 34.21
CA MET A 1 -8.93 23.69 33.93
C MET A 1 -8.80 23.05 32.56
N THR A 2 -8.65 21.72 32.51
CA THR A 2 -8.35 20.93 31.32
C THR A 2 -9.59 20.70 30.47
N ASN A 3 -9.57 21.16 29.22
CA ASN A 3 -10.58 20.88 28.20
C ASN A 3 -10.47 19.39 27.79
N LYS A 4 -11.42 18.56 28.23
CA LYS A 4 -11.52 17.17 27.80
C LYS A 4 -12.20 17.13 26.43
N MET A 5 -11.41 16.91 25.37
CA MET A 5 -11.97 16.56 24.06
C MET A 5 -12.69 15.21 24.17
N ASN A 6 -14.01 15.25 24.01
CA ASN A 6 -14.86 14.08 24.00
C ASN A 6 -14.88 13.47 22.59
N VAL A 7 -13.93 12.59 22.30
CA VAL A 7 -13.95 11.76 21.09
C VAL A 7 -14.68 10.46 21.40
N ASN A 8 -15.96 10.39 21.02
CA ASN A 8 -16.75 9.17 21.09
C ASN A 8 -16.29 8.22 19.97
N PHE A 9 -15.49 7.22 20.32
CA PHE A 9 -15.04 6.14 19.41
C PHE A 9 -16.14 5.07 19.14
N THR A 10 -17.38 5.29 19.61
CA THR A 10 -18.46 4.29 19.65
C THR A 10 -19.65 4.62 18.77
N GLU A 11 -19.44 5.31 17.64
CA GLU A 11 -20.42 5.21 16.56
C GLU A 11 -20.17 3.88 15.85
N LYS A 12 -20.90 2.84 16.25
CA LYS A 12 -21.00 1.63 15.43
C LYS A 12 -21.44 2.09 14.05
N ALA A 13 -20.59 1.87 13.04
CA ALA A 13 -21.03 1.97 11.65
C ALA A 13 -22.32 1.17 11.51
N ALA A 14 -23.33 1.73 10.84
CA ALA A 14 -24.61 1.05 10.63
C ALA A 14 -24.34 -0.39 10.17
N GLU A 15 -24.92 -1.37 10.87
CA GLU A 15 -24.81 -2.78 10.53
C GLU A 15 -25.65 -3.01 9.27
N ILE A 16 -25.11 -2.62 8.12
CA ILE A 16 -25.72 -2.86 6.82
C ILE A 16 -25.70 -4.39 6.62
N PRO A 17 -26.86 -5.04 6.45
CA PRO A 17 -26.91 -6.47 6.20
C PRO A 17 -26.10 -6.79 4.95
N PHE A 18 -25.41 -7.94 4.93
CA PHE A 18 -24.48 -8.30 3.85
C PHE A 18 -25.15 -8.27 2.45
N SER A 19 -26.47 -8.44 2.39
CA SER A 19 -27.31 -8.35 1.19
C SER A 19 -27.46 -6.94 0.60
N GLU A 20 -27.27 -5.90 1.41
CA GLU A 20 -27.38 -4.48 1.02
C GLU A 20 -26.02 -3.82 0.80
N LEU A 21 -24.92 -4.57 0.96
CA LEU A 21 -23.59 -4.08 0.64
C LEU A 21 -23.44 -3.94 -0.88
N GLU A 22 -23.42 -2.69 -1.37
CA GLU A 22 -23.01 -2.43 -2.74
C GLU A 22 -21.50 -2.59 -2.89
N LEU A 23 -21.08 -3.67 -3.53
CA LEU A 23 -19.69 -3.86 -3.95
C LEU A 23 -19.35 -2.87 -5.07
N LYS A 24 -18.87 -1.69 -4.69
CA LYS A 24 -18.34 -0.71 -5.64
C LYS A 24 -17.06 -1.26 -6.28
N LYS A 25 -17.19 -1.93 -7.42
CA LYS A 25 -16.05 -2.31 -8.26
C LYS A 25 -15.34 -1.03 -8.68
N ARG A 26 -14.02 -0.98 -8.49
CA ARG A 26 -13.22 0.11 -9.05
C ARG A 26 -13.36 0.10 -10.58
N PRO A 27 -13.34 1.26 -11.25
CA PRO A 27 -13.54 1.35 -12.70
C PRO A 27 -12.50 0.57 -13.51
N ASP A 28 -11.34 0.27 -12.94
CA ASP A 28 -10.26 -0.54 -13.52
C ASP A 28 -10.33 -2.03 -13.15
N GLY A 29 -11.26 -2.43 -12.28
CA GLY A 29 -11.40 -3.81 -11.79
C GLY A 29 -10.22 -4.32 -10.95
N GLY A 30 -9.22 -3.48 -10.66
CA GLY A 30 -7.92 -3.90 -10.10
C GLY A 30 -7.50 -3.19 -8.82
N PHE A 31 -6.58 -3.82 -8.07
CA PHE A 31 -5.96 -3.23 -6.87
C PHE A 31 -4.66 -2.49 -7.24
N ARG A 32 -4.70 -1.58 -8.22
CA ARG A 32 -3.46 -0.99 -8.77
C ARG A 32 -3.07 0.31 -8.08
N LYS A 33 -2.85 0.24 -6.77
CA LYS A 33 -2.30 1.36 -5.99
C LYS A 33 -0.88 1.04 -5.56
N HIS A 34 -0.06 2.08 -5.42
CA HIS A 34 1.29 1.93 -4.89
C HIS A 34 1.26 1.18 -3.54
N PRO A 35 2.20 0.26 -3.26
CA PRO A 35 2.17 -0.57 -2.05
C PRO A 35 2.11 0.22 -0.74
N SER A 36 2.53 1.49 -0.75
CA SER A 36 2.44 2.38 0.41
C SER A 36 1.00 2.67 0.85
N ASP A 37 0.01 2.65 -0.04
CA ASP A 37 -1.41 2.76 0.34
C ASP A 37 -1.86 1.54 1.15
N PHE A 38 -1.40 0.34 0.74
CA PHE A 38 -1.65 -0.89 1.50
C PHE A 38 -0.94 -0.86 2.86
N PHE A 39 0.31 -0.40 2.92
CA PHE A 39 1.05 -0.22 4.18
C PHE A 39 0.38 0.78 5.12
N LYS A 40 -0.12 1.91 4.61
CA LYS A 40 -0.88 2.89 5.40
C LYS A 40 -2.09 2.24 6.06
N ARG A 41 -2.92 1.55 5.27
CA ARG A 41 -4.20 0.98 5.73
C ARG A 41 -4.05 -0.23 6.64
N ASN A 42 -3.05 -1.09 6.41
CA ASN A 42 -2.93 -2.37 7.11
C ASN A 42 -1.89 -2.35 8.24
N SER A 43 -0.88 -1.48 8.16
CA SER A 43 0.26 -1.49 9.08
C SER A 43 0.35 -0.20 9.89
N LEU A 44 0.40 0.98 9.24
CA LEU A 44 0.56 2.25 9.96
C LEU A 44 -0.59 2.55 10.93
N VAL A 45 -1.84 2.26 10.54
CA VAL A 45 -3.00 2.44 11.43
C VAL A 45 -2.85 1.66 12.75
N ARG A 46 -2.21 0.48 12.72
CA ARG A 46 -1.98 -0.35 13.92
C ARG A 46 -0.91 0.22 14.85
N VAL A 47 -0.06 1.09 14.34
CA VAL A 47 1.04 1.73 15.08
C VAL A 47 0.93 3.25 15.05
N ALA A 48 -0.29 3.79 15.01
CA ALA A 48 -0.55 5.23 14.89
C ALA A 48 0.01 6.07 16.06
N HIS A 49 0.37 5.43 17.18
CA HIS A 49 1.05 6.06 18.32
C HIS A 49 2.55 6.29 18.09
N LEU A 50 3.14 5.70 17.04
CA LEU A 50 4.55 5.87 16.68
C LEU A 50 4.72 7.01 15.68
N THR A 51 5.83 7.72 15.82
CA THR A 51 6.30 8.68 14.82
C THR A 51 6.87 7.97 13.59
N ASN A 52 6.92 8.69 12.46
CA ASN A 52 7.55 8.15 11.24
C ASN A 52 9.03 7.78 11.45
N GLN A 53 9.75 8.47 12.34
CA GLN A 53 11.14 8.12 12.66
C GLN A 53 11.24 6.77 13.37
N GLU A 54 10.35 6.50 14.33
CA GLU A 54 10.31 5.22 15.04
C GLU A 54 9.89 4.07 14.11
N VAL A 55 8.93 4.30 13.21
CA VAL A 55 8.55 3.31 12.20
C VAL A 55 9.72 3.00 11.27
N ALA A 56 10.42 4.02 10.78
CA ALA A 56 11.60 3.84 9.93
C ALA A 56 12.71 3.05 10.65
N ALA A 57 12.97 3.39 11.92
CA ALA A 57 13.92 2.67 12.76
C ALA A 57 13.55 1.19 12.94
N ARG A 58 12.28 0.87 13.17
CA ARG A 58 11.80 -0.54 13.28
C ARG A 58 11.91 -1.31 11.97
N LEU A 59 11.72 -0.65 10.83
CA LEU A 59 11.96 -1.23 9.51
C LEU A 59 13.47 -1.31 9.16
N GLY A 60 14.33 -0.68 9.96
CA GLY A 60 15.76 -0.57 9.75
C GLY A 60 16.15 0.27 8.52
N ILE A 61 15.30 1.23 8.14
CA ILE A 61 15.51 2.13 7.00
C ILE A 61 15.65 3.57 7.48
N THR A 62 16.09 4.47 6.60
CA THR A 62 16.11 5.90 6.93
C THR A 62 14.70 6.50 6.92
N SER A 63 14.48 7.53 7.73
CA SER A 63 13.22 8.29 7.72
C SER A 63 12.90 8.88 6.35
N THR A 64 13.92 9.27 5.59
CA THR A 64 13.78 9.73 4.20
C THR A 64 13.28 8.63 3.28
N HIS A 65 13.81 7.41 3.41
CA HIS A 65 13.34 6.26 2.64
C HIS A 65 11.86 5.97 2.95
N LEU A 66 11.48 5.94 4.23
CA LEU A 66 10.08 5.76 4.62
C LEU A 66 9.19 6.87 4.05
N SER A 67 9.60 8.14 4.17
CA SER A 67 8.84 9.28 3.63
C SER A 67 8.66 9.15 2.11
N ASN A 68 9.73 8.81 1.37
CA ASN A 68 9.64 8.62 -0.07
C ASN A 68 8.73 7.45 -0.44
N PHE A 69 8.79 6.33 0.30
CA PHE A 69 7.87 5.21 0.12
C PHE A 69 6.42 5.63 0.37
N LEU A 70 6.13 6.32 1.47
CA LEU A 70 4.79 6.82 1.79
C LEU A 70 4.25 7.82 0.76
N ASN A 71 5.14 8.53 0.06
CA ASN A 71 4.81 9.45 -1.01
C ASN A 71 4.92 8.83 -2.42
N GLU A 72 4.99 7.49 -2.51
CA GLU A 72 4.95 6.75 -3.80
C GLU A 72 6.17 7.01 -4.70
N LYS A 73 7.30 7.43 -4.11
CA LYS A 73 8.56 7.73 -4.82
C LYS A 73 9.59 6.61 -4.77
N VAL A 74 9.29 5.53 -4.04
CA VAL A 74 10.18 4.39 -3.83
C VAL A 74 9.38 3.12 -4.01
N SER A 75 9.80 2.31 -4.97
CA SER A 75 9.26 0.97 -5.20
C SER A 75 9.71 -0.01 -4.11
N VAL A 76 8.92 -1.06 -3.93
CA VAL A 76 9.27 -2.18 -3.05
C VAL A 76 10.14 -3.18 -3.79
N ASP A 77 11.45 -3.07 -3.60
CA ASP A 77 12.40 -4.09 -4.05
C ASP A 77 12.38 -5.34 -3.12
N PRO A 78 13.04 -6.46 -3.51
CA PRO A 78 13.09 -7.66 -2.67
C PRO A 78 13.67 -7.43 -1.27
N PHE A 79 14.71 -6.60 -1.12
CA PHE A 79 15.31 -6.34 0.18
C PHE A 79 14.36 -5.55 1.09
N PHE A 80 13.65 -4.58 0.53
CA PHE A 80 12.64 -3.82 1.26
C PHE A 80 11.40 -4.68 1.59
N ALA A 81 11.00 -5.59 0.70
CA ALA A 81 9.94 -6.55 0.94
C ALA A 81 10.25 -7.47 2.15
N VAL A 82 11.50 -7.93 2.32
CA VAL A 82 11.90 -8.70 3.52
C VAL A 82 11.71 -7.87 4.79
N ARG A 83 12.10 -6.59 4.77
CA ARG A 83 11.97 -5.69 5.93
C ARG A 83 10.51 -5.46 6.30
N LEU A 84 9.68 -5.15 5.30
CA LEU A 84 8.24 -4.99 5.47
C LEU A 84 7.63 -6.28 6.01
N SER A 85 8.02 -7.43 5.49
CA SER A 85 7.51 -8.72 5.95
C SER A 85 7.83 -8.99 7.42
N LYS A 86 9.09 -8.84 7.81
CA LYS A 86 9.53 -9.03 9.19
C LYS A 86 8.88 -8.04 10.17
N ALA A 87 8.63 -6.81 9.75
CA ALA A 87 8.06 -5.78 10.62
C ALA A 87 6.52 -5.82 10.71
N THR A 88 5.84 -6.30 9.67
CA THR A 88 4.36 -6.27 9.58
C THR A 88 3.71 -7.63 9.78
N GLY A 89 4.48 -8.72 9.67
CA GLY A 89 3.97 -10.10 9.66
C GLY A 89 3.27 -10.50 8.36
N ILE A 90 3.26 -9.62 7.34
CA ILE A 90 2.68 -9.88 6.02
C ILE A 90 3.74 -10.55 5.15
N ASP A 91 3.36 -11.57 4.37
CA ASP A 91 4.33 -12.30 3.55
C ASP A 91 5.06 -11.40 2.54
N MET A 92 6.34 -11.70 2.30
CA MET A 92 7.17 -11.00 1.33
C MET A 92 6.59 -11.03 -0.09
N GLY A 93 6.06 -12.17 -0.50
CA GLY A 93 5.43 -12.34 -1.81
C GLY A 93 4.21 -11.45 -1.99
N THR A 94 3.48 -11.14 -0.90
CA THR A 94 2.37 -10.18 -0.95
C THR A 94 2.87 -8.77 -1.30
N TRP A 95 3.96 -8.32 -0.70
CA TRP A 95 4.54 -7.01 -0.98
C TRP A 95 5.05 -6.89 -2.42
N LEU A 96 5.72 -7.93 -2.91
CA LEU A 96 6.22 -7.99 -4.28
C LEU A 96 5.08 -8.05 -5.30
N GLU A 97 4.00 -8.77 -5.01
CA GLU A 97 2.84 -8.82 -5.89
C GLU A 97 2.12 -7.47 -5.97
N LEU A 98 2.01 -6.74 -4.85
CA LEU A 98 1.49 -5.37 -4.86
C LEU A 98 2.35 -4.45 -5.74
N GLN A 99 3.68 -4.56 -5.64
CA GLN A 99 4.58 -3.77 -6.48
C GLN A 99 4.44 -4.15 -7.96
N ARG A 100 4.41 -5.45 -8.28
CA ARG A 100 4.23 -5.96 -9.64
C ARG A 100 2.94 -5.44 -10.28
N GLN A 101 1.82 -5.46 -9.54
CA GLN A 101 0.54 -4.95 -10.04
C GLN A 101 0.58 -3.44 -10.30
N TYR A 102 1.27 -2.68 -9.45
CA TYR A 102 1.48 -1.25 -9.63
C TYR A 102 2.41 -0.94 -10.80
N ASP A 103 3.52 -1.65 -10.94
CA ASP A 103 4.46 -1.46 -12.05
C ASP A 103 3.79 -1.75 -13.40
N VAL A 104 3.05 -2.87 -13.50
CA VAL A 104 2.27 -3.18 -14.70
C VAL A 104 1.33 -2.02 -15.03
N TYR A 105 0.65 -1.43 -14.04
CA TYR A 105 -0.28 -0.32 -14.27
C TYR A 105 0.40 0.93 -14.84
N ILE A 106 1.49 1.37 -14.21
CA ILE A 106 2.13 2.64 -14.59
C ILE A 106 2.93 2.52 -15.89
N TYR A 107 3.36 1.30 -16.25
CA TYR A 107 4.13 1.03 -17.45
C TYR A 107 3.34 0.35 -18.57
N GLU A 108 2.05 0.00 -18.36
CA GLU A 108 1.22 -0.72 -19.35
C GLU A 108 1.22 -0.05 -20.73
N ASN A 109 1.16 1.27 -20.74
CA ASN A 109 1.08 2.09 -21.94
C ASN A 109 2.36 2.92 -22.16
N MET A 110 3.47 2.51 -21.53
CA MET A 110 4.75 3.18 -21.74
C MET A 110 5.21 2.95 -23.18
N GLU A 111 5.43 4.04 -23.92
CA GLU A 111 6.03 3.97 -25.24
C GLU A 111 7.53 3.62 -25.12
N CYS A 112 7.99 2.71 -25.98
CA CYS A 112 9.38 2.30 -26.05
C CYS A 112 9.77 2.14 -27.52
N ASP A 113 10.98 2.61 -27.87
CA ASP A 113 11.52 2.45 -29.22
C ASP A 113 12.02 1.01 -29.41
N VAL A 114 11.08 0.12 -29.71
CA VAL A 114 11.32 -1.31 -29.93
C VAL A 114 10.57 -1.80 -31.15
N GLN A 115 11.18 -2.76 -31.85
CA GLN A 115 10.53 -3.52 -32.92
C GLN A 115 10.15 -4.91 -32.41
N PRO A 116 9.02 -5.49 -32.84
CA PRO A 116 8.64 -6.83 -32.43
C PRO A 116 9.65 -7.86 -32.96
N LEU A 117 10.08 -8.79 -32.09
CA LEU A 117 11.00 -9.87 -32.48
C LEU A 117 10.35 -10.87 -33.46
N TYR A 118 9.02 -10.95 -33.46
CA TYR A 118 8.23 -11.80 -34.34
C TYR A 118 6.80 -11.26 -34.44
N PRO A 119 6.04 -11.58 -35.51
CA PRO A 119 4.64 -11.21 -35.61
C PRO A 119 3.84 -11.83 -34.44
N PHE A 120 3.05 -11.02 -33.75
CA PHE A 120 2.15 -11.53 -32.72
C PHE A 120 0.96 -12.20 -33.39
N SER A 121 0.82 -13.52 -33.21
CA SER A 121 -0.43 -14.22 -33.52
C SER A 121 -1.48 -13.77 -32.51
N ARG A 122 -2.52 -13.10 -32.97
CA ARG A 122 -3.71 -12.79 -32.15
C ARG A 122 -4.69 -13.96 -32.17
#